data_AF-A0A9P6APR2-F1
#
_entry.id   AF-A0A9P6APR2-F1
#
_cell.length_a   1.000
_cell.length_b   1.000
_cell.length_c   1.000
_cell.angle_alpha   90.00
_cell.angle_beta   90.00
_cell.angle_gamma   90.00
#
_symmetry.space_group_name_H-M   'P 1'
#
loop_
_entity.id
_entity.type
_entity.pdbx_description
1 polymer ?
#
loop_
_entity_poly.entity_id
_entity_poly.type
_entity_poly.pdbx_seq_one_letter_code
_entity_poly.pdbx_strand_id
1 'polypeptide(L)'
;LPKFALKNKLYRGVLPAQFHDITWVEELVCSPYCSTAHVTRLYHIDDPNNPHVFHGNTCAHSQNVLSTALILPCTPSDVNDSLSVIFTGSSTKVLPKCLKQVFHIRKEKVRLFLHWLIENNHIFHALNVRFSSTALDMYDDDGSLPGVDEHVIFNQ
;
A
#
# COMPACT_ATOMS: atom_id res chain seq x y z
N LEU A 1 -9.53 18.60 -21.13
CA LEU A 1 -9.35 17.22 -20.61
C LEU A 1 -9.69 17.22 -19.13
N PRO A 2 -10.33 16.16 -18.57
CA PRO A 2 -10.52 16.06 -17.12
C PRO A 2 -9.18 16.17 -16.39
N LYS A 3 -9.14 16.87 -15.25
CA LYS A 3 -7.90 17.14 -14.49
C LYS A 3 -7.12 15.86 -14.17
N PHE A 4 -7.83 14.77 -13.86
CA PHE A 4 -7.25 13.49 -13.45
C PHE A 4 -7.27 12.39 -14.52
N ALA A 5 -7.31 12.75 -15.81
CA ALA A 5 -7.22 11.76 -16.89
C ALA A 5 -5.78 11.25 -17.11
N LEU A 6 -5.58 9.93 -17.32
CA LEU A 6 -4.26 9.32 -17.62
C LEU A 6 -3.52 10.02 -18.77
N LYS A 7 -4.25 10.54 -19.74
CA LYS A 7 -3.73 11.33 -20.88
C LYS A 7 -3.05 12.65 -20.47
N ASN A 8 -3.23 13.11 -19.23
CA ASN A 8 -2.47 14.22 -18.62
C ASN A 8 -1.12 13.77 -18.03
N LYS A 9 -0.62 12.58 -18.39
CA LYS A 9 0.63 11.98 -17.85
C LYS A 9 0.58 11.73 -16.35
N LEU A 10 -0.58 11.32 -15.84
CA LEU A 10 -0.79 11.02 -14.41
C LEU A 10 -0.34 9.59 -14.05
N TYR A 11 0.66 9.08 -14.76
CA TYR A 11 1.33 7.84 -14.44
C TYR A 11 2.72 8.18 -13.89
N ARG A 12 3.30 7.26 -13.12
CA ARG A 12 4.56 7.48 -12.36
C ARG A 12 5.79 7.81 -13.23
N GLY A 13 5.70 7.57 -14.53
CA GLY A 13 6.82 7.69 -15.45
C GLY A 13 7.89 6.62 -15.23
N VAL A 14 9.12 6.90 -15.66
CA VAL A 14 10.28 6.08 -15.34
C VAL A 14 10.79 6.51 -13.97
N LEU A 15 10.82 5.58 -13.02
CA LEU A 15 11.34 5.84 -11.69
C LEU A 15 12.89 5.77 -11.71
N PRO A 16 13.57 6.57 -10.86
CA PRO A 16 14.97 6.36 -10.56
C PRO A 16 15.25 4.93 -10.09
N ALA A 17 16.46 4.42 -10.37
CA ALA A 17 16.85 3.04 -10.04
C ALA A 17 16.62 2.67 -8.57
N GLN A 18 16.80 3.65 -7.66
CA GLN A 18 16.58 3.48 -6.23
C GLN A 18 15.11 3.23 -5.83
N PHE A 19 14.15 3.31 -6.74
CA PHE A 19 12.73 3.04 -6.48
C PHE A 19 12.16 1.90 -7.35
N HIS A 20 13.00 1.16 -8.08
CA HIS A 20 12.54 0.05 -8.93
C HIS A 20 11.93 -1.12 -8.13
N ASP A 21 12.34 -1.25 -6.88
CA ASP A 21 11.90 -2.27 -5.93
C ASP A 21 10.86 -1.72 -4.93
N ILE A 22 10.24 -0.56 -5.22
CA ILE A 22 9.19 -0.02 -4.36
C ILE A 22 7.99 -0.98 -4.32
N THR A 23 7.44 -1.22 -3.14
CA THR A 23 6.29 -2.10 -2.99
C THR A 23 5.00 -1.36 -3.34
N TRP A 24 3.98 -2.11 -3.74
CA TRP A 24 2.67 -1.51 -4.03
C TRP A 24 2.05 -0.82 -2.80
N VAL A 25 2.35 -1.30 -1.59
CA VAL A 25 1.90 -0.65 -0.34
C VAL A 25 2.68 0.64 -0.08
N GLU A 26 3.99 0.65 -0.29
CA GLU A 26 4.80 1.88 -0.20
C GLU A 26 4.27 2.94 -1.17
N GLU A 27 3.86 2.54 -2.39
CA GLU A 27 3.22 3.43 -3.35
C GLU A 27 1.84 3.92 -2.90
N LEU A 28 1.02 3.03 -2.33
CA LEU A 28 -0.32 3.35 -1.82
C LEU A 28 -0.24 4.37 -0.68
N VAL A 29 0.70 4.18 0.25
CA VAL A 29 1.00 5.09 1.37
C VAL A 29 1.38 6.49 0.86
N CYS A 30 1.94 6.59 -0.33
CA CYS A 30 2.35 7.84 -0.97
C CYS A 30 1.30 8.42 -1.92
N SER A 31 0.11 7.82 -2.04
CA SER A 31 -0.87 8.26 -3.02
C SER A 31 -1.76 9.39 -2.48
N PRO A 32 -1.78 10.58 -3.12
CA PRO A 32 -2.71 11.65 -2.74
C PRO A 32 -4.16 11.32 -3.11
N TYR A 33 -4.36 10.32 -3.98
CA TYR A 33 -5.66 9.83 -4.41
C TYR A 33 -5.69 8.31 -4.34
N CYS A 34 -6.49 7.76 -3.43
CA CYS A 34 -6.87 6.36 -3.49
C CYS A 34 -8.31 6.29 -3.98
N SER A 35 -8.53 5.73 -5.17
CA SER A 35 -9.87 5.50 -5.73
C SER A 35 -10.22 4.01 -5.75
N THR A 36 -9.42 3.16 -5.11
CA THR A 36 -9.59 1.71 -5.19
C THR A 36 -9.46 1.05 -3.82
N ALA A 37 -10.45 0.25 -3.47
CA ALA A 37 -10.34 -0.71 -2.37
C ALA A 37 -9.61 -1.95 -2.89
N HIS A 38 -8.60 -2.43 -2.16
CA HIS A 38 -7.86 -3.64 -2.50
C HIS A 38 -8.26 -4.80 -1.60
N VAL A 39 -8.80 -5.85 -2.21
CA VAL A 39 -9.11 -7.11 -1.54
C VAL A 39 -8.02 -8.10 -1.89
N THR A 40 -7.18 -8.45 -0.93
CA THR A 40 -6.09 -9.41 -1.10
C THR A 40 -6.52 -10.75 -0.52
N ARG A 41 -6.71 -11.74 -1.39
CA ARG A 41 -6.97 -13.11 -0.95
C ARG A 41 -5.65 -13.86 -0.83
N LEU A 42 -5.38 -14.41 0.34
CA LEU A 42 -4.19 -15.22 0.64
C LEU A 42 -4.64 -16.67 0.90
N TYR A 43 -3.96 -17.61 0.26
CA TYR A 43 -4.22 -19.04 0.39
C TYR A 43 -3.09 -19.70 1.17
N HIS A 44 -3.44 -20.48 2.19
CA HIS A 44 -2.51 -21.38 2.88
C HIS A 44 -2.48 -22.73 2.18
N ILE A 45 -1.30 -23.19 1.74
CA ILE A 45 -1.09 -24.56 1.30
C ILE A 45 -0.43 -25.34 2.45
N ASP A 46 -1.12 -26.35 2.97
CA ASP A 46 -0.56 -27.36 3.88
C ASP A 46 0.24 -28.41 3.08
N ASP A 47 1.34 -28.00 2.43
CA ASP A 47 2.31 -28.92 1.83
C ASP A 47 3.49 -29.11 2.80
N PRO A 48 3.74 -30.34 3.31
CA PRO A 48 4.89 -30.63 4.18
C PRO A 48 6.24 -30.24 3.59
N ASN A 49 6.36 -30.20 2.25
CA ASN A 49 7.60 -29.83 1.56
C ASN A 49 7.73 -28.31 1.36
N ASN A 50 6.65 -27.55 1.48
CA ASN A 50 6.60 -26.10 1.28
C ASN A 50 5.56 -25.40 2.18
N PRO A 51 5.68 -25.50 3.52
CA PRO A 51 4.65 -25.05 4.47
C PRO A 51 4.52 -23.52 4.59
N HIS A 52 5.26 -22.76 3.79
CA HIS A 52 5.33 -21.30 3.82
C HIS A 52 4.96 -20.63 2.49
N VAL A 53 4.52 -21.40 1.49
CA VAL A 53 4.13 -20.85 0.19
C VAL A 53 2.69 -20.39 0.26
N PHE A 54 2.50 -19.12 0.64
CA PHE A 54 1.24 -18.42 0.45
C PHE A 54 1.20 -17.90 -0.98
N HIS A 55 0.19 -18.29 -1.75
CA HIS A 55 -0.15 -17.61 -2.98
C HIS A 55 -1.39 -16.77 -2.77
N GLY A 56 -1.52 -15.69 -3.52
CA GLY A 56 -2.64 -14.78 -3.37
C GLY A 56 -2.90 -13.94 -4.59
N ASN A 57 -4.10 -13.39 -4.64
CA ASN A 57 -4.51 -12.46 -5.68
C ASN A 57 -5.11 -11.22 -5.02
N THR A 58 -4.78 -10.05 -5.57
CA THR A 58 -5.35 -8.77 -5.14
C THR A 58 -6.30 -8.27 -6.21
N CYS A 59 -7.56 -8.05 -5.83
CA CYS A 59 -8.56 -7.39 -6.66
C CYS A 59 -8.70 -5.94 -6.22
N ALA A 60 -8.73 -5.00 -7.18
CA ALA A 60 -8.94 -3.58 -6.91
C ALA A 60 -10.34 -3.17 -7.40
N HIS A 61 -11.14 -2.57 -6.52
CA HIS A 61 -12.50 -2.13 -6.80
C HIS A 61 -12.62 -0.62 -6.66
N SER A 62 -13.23 0.07 -7.61
CA SER A 62 -13.42 1.52 -7.54
C SER A 62 -14.23 1.92 -6.29
N GLN A 63 -13.68 2.81 -5.47
CA GLN A 63 -14.38 3.44 -4.37
C GLN A 63 -15.14 4.67 -4.87
N ASN A 64 -16.38 4.84 -4.38
CA ASN A 64 -17.21 6.02 -4.67
C ASN A 64 -16.83 7.24 -3.81
N VAL A 65 -15.83 7.08 -2.93
CA VAL A 65 -15.29 8.11 -2.05
C VAL A 65 -13.91 8.48 -2.56
N LEU A 66 -13.75 9.73 -3.03
CA LEU A 66 -12.45 10.27 -3.37
C LEU A 66 -11.77 10.75 -2.08
N SER A 67 -10.95 9.90 -1.46
CA SER A 67 -10.05 10.38 -0.41
C SER A 67 -8.92 11.16 -1.08
N THR A 68 -8.89 12.47 -0.85
CA THR A 68 -7.81 13.34 -1.33
C THR A 68 -6.92 13.68 -0.14
N ALA A 69 -5.77 13.02 -0.04
CA ALA A 69 -4.79 13.30 0.99
C ALA A 69 -3.89 14.46 0.55
N LEU A 70 -3.96 15.58 1.28
CA LEU A 70 -3.05 16.73 1.12
C LEU A 70 -1.83 16.64 2.04
N ILE A 71 -1.84 15.68 2.96
CA ILE A 71 -0.76 15.41 3.93
C ILE A 71 -0.36 13.95 3.73
N LEU A 72 0.92 13.72 3.46
CA LEU A 72 1.48 12.39 3.18
C LEU A 72 2.76 12.12 4.00
N PRO A 73 3.11 10.86 4.30
CA PRO A 73 2.39 9.63 3.93
C PRO A 73 1.00 9.55 4.57
N CYS A 74 0.09 8.79 3.96
CA CYS A 74 -1.17 8.40 4.59
C CYS A 74 -0.88 7.70 5.92
N THR A 75 -1.75 7.82 6.92
CA THR A 75 -1.58 7.06 8.16
C THR A 75 -1.86 5.57 7.91
N PRO A 76 -1.35 4.64 8.74
CA PRO A 76 -1.70 3.23 8.63
C PRO A 76 -3.23 2.99 8.62
N SER A 77 -3.98 3.76 9.41
CA SER A 77 -5.45 3.71 9.43
C SER A 77 -6.06 4.05 8.07
N ASP A 78 -5.63 5.17 7.46
CA ASP A 78 -6.15 5.59 6.15
C ASP A 78 -5.89 4.53 5.07
N VAL A 79 -4.74 3.86 5.14
CA VAL A 79 -4.36 2.80 4.21
C VAL A 79 -5.19 1.55 4.47
N ASN A 80 -5.34 1.13 5.73
CA ASN A 80 -6.13 -0.05 6.10
C ASN A 80 -7.62 0.09 5.76
N ASP A 81 -8.20 1.29 5.80
CA ASP A 81 -9.58 1.55 5.35
C ASP A 81 -9.80 1.24 3.86
N SER A 82 -8.72 1.22 3.07
CA SER A 82 -8.73 0.87 1.65
C SER A 82 -8.32 -0.58 1.40
N LEU A 83 -8.00 -1.37 2.43
CA LEU A 83 -7.51 -2.74 2.32
C LEU A 83 -8.42 -3.74 3.04
N SER A 84 -8.53 -4.93 2.47
CA SER A 84 -9.11 -6.08 3.17
C SER A 84 -8.33 -7.33 2.80
N VAL A 85 -8.02 -8.15 3.80
CA VAL A 85 -7.26 -9.39 3.59
C VAL A 85 -8.17 -10.58 3.84
N ILE A 86 -8.41 -11.40 2.82
CA ILE A 86 -9.19 -12.63 2.97
C ILE A 86 -8.21 -13.79 3.08
N PHE A 87 -8.14 -14.41 4.24
CA PHE A 87 -7.32 -15.60 4.45
C PHE A 87 -8.16 -16.86 4.21
N THR A 88 -7.72 -17.72 3.29
CA THR A 88 -8.35 -19.01 2.98
C THR A 88 -7.39 -20.13 3.33
N GLY A 89 -7.73 -20.96 4.32
CA GLY A 89 -6.87 -22.07 4.73
C GLY A 89 -7.37 -22.79 5.98
N SER A 90 -6.80 -23.96 6.26
CA SER A 90 -7.13 -24.82 7.42
C SER A 90 -6.82 -24.14 8.77
N SER A 91 -5.91 -23.16 8.77
CA SER A 91 -5.46 -22.43 9.96
C SER A 91 -6.29 -21.19 10.21
N THR A 92 -6.64 -20.95 11.48
CA THR A 92 -7.24 -19.70 11.97
C THR A 92 -6.20 -18.65 12.38
N LYS A 93 -4.92 -18.86 12.03
CA LYS A 93 -3.83 -17.93 12.33
C LYS A 93 -3.05 -17.58 11.08
N VAL A 94 -2.91 -16.29 10.83
CA VAL A 94 -1.99 -15.75 9.83
C VAL A 94 -0.63 -15.54 10.46
N LEU A 95 0.43 -16.02 9.82
CA LEU A 95 1.80 -15.80 10.27
C LEU A 95 2.19 -14.33 9.97
N PRO A 96 2.67 -13.56 10.96
CA PRO A 96 3.10 -12.16 10.74
C PRO A 96 4.13 -11.97 9.62
N LYS A 97 5.00 -12.96 9.43
CA LYS A 97 5.97 -12.99 8.33
C LYS A 97 5.31 -12.93 6.94
N CYS A 98 4.11 -13.49 6.79
CA CYS A 98 3.38 -13.54 5.53
C CYS A 98 2.73 -12.19 5.22
N LEU A 99 2.13 -11.56 6.23
CA LEU A 99 1.64 -10.20 6.11
C LEU A 99 2.78 -9.25 5.76
N LYS A 100 3.94 -9.39 6.41
CA LYS A 100 5.15 -8.63 6.05
C LYS A 100 5.58 -8.87 4.60
N GLN A 101 5.47 -10.08 4.05
CA GLN A 101 5.86 -10.35 2.66
C GLN A 101 4.99 -9.61 1.63
N VAL A 102 3.69 -9.46 1.92
CA VAL A 102 2.72 -8.87 0.98
C VAL A 102 2.52 -7.37 1.22
N PHE A 103 2.50 -6.96 2.48
CA PHE A 103 2.25 -5.60 2.93
C PHE A 103 3.51 -4.97 3.52
N HIS A 104 4.66 -5.23 2.90
CA HIS A 104 5.97 -4.74 3.33
C HIS A 104 6.10 -3.23 3.14
N ILE A 105 6.59 -2.53 4.16
CA ILE A 105 6.91 -1.11 4.14
C ILE A 105 8.30 -0.89 4.71
N ARG A 106 9.12 -0.12 3.99
CA ARG A 106 10.39 0.44 4.47
C ARG A 106 10.22 1.94 4.66
N LYS A 107 10.25 2.41 5.91
CA LYS A 107 10.01 3.81 6.27
C LYS A 107 10.90 4.78 5.50
N GLU A 108 12.19 4.48 5.43
CA GLU A 108 13.16 5.33 4.73
C GLU A 108 12.88 5.39 3.21
N LYS A 109 12.41 4.28 2.63
CA LYS A 109 12.01 4.23 1.22
C LYS A 109 10.83 5.15 0.94
N VAL A 110 9.80 5.08 1.79
CA VAL A 110 8.62 5.95 1.73
C VAL A 110 9.03 7.42 1.85
N ARG A 111 9.89 7.75 2.81
CA ARG A 111 10.40 9.11 3.01
C ARG A 111 11.09 9.64 1.75
N LEU A 112 12.06 8.90 1.22
CA LEU A 112 12.82 9.29 0.02
C LEU A 112 11.91 9.40 -1.21
N PHE A 113 10.95 8.47 -1.35
CA PHE A 113 10.04 8.46 -2.47
C PHE A 113 9.06 9.65 -2.45
N LEU A 114 8.51 10.00 -1.27
CA LEU A 114 7.65 11.16 -1.13
C LEU A 114 8.37 12.48 -1.44
N HIS A 115 9.60 12.66 -0.94
CA HIS A 115 10.38 13.84 -1.30
C HIS A 115 10.61 13.94 -2.81
N TRP A 116 10.99 12.82 -3.43
CA TRP A 116 11.17 12.77 -4.88
C TRP A 116 9.87 13.10 -5.64
N LEU A 117 8.72 12.56 -5.21
CA LEU A 117 7.41 12.83 -5.80
C LEU A 117 7.02 14.30 -5.65
N ILE A 118 7.19 14.88 -4.46
CA ILE A 118 6.90 16.29 -4.20
C ILE A 118 7.75 17.18 -5.12
N GLU A 119 9.02 16.83 -5.34
CA GLU A 119 9.91 17.62 -6.20
C GLU A 119 9.60 17.46 -7.69
N ASN A 120 9.28 16.25 -8.14
CA ASN A 120 9.29 15.88 -9.57
C ASN A 120 7.89 15.68 -10.18
N ASN A 121 6.84 15.51 -9.37
CA ASN A 121 5.50 15.21 -9.86
C ASN A 121 4.61 16.47 -9.84
N HIS A 122 4.17 16.91 -11.02
CA HIS A 122 3.32 18.10 -11.14
C HIS A 122 2.00 18.01 -10.38
N ILE A 123 1.46 16.81 -10.13
CA ILE A 123 0.20 16.63 -9.40
C ILE A 123 0.43 16.99 -7.94
N PHE A 124 1.54 16.53 -7.36
CA PHE A 124 1.89 16.81 -5.97
C PHE A 124 2.04 18.31 -5.73
N HIS A 125 2.70 19.01 -6.65
CA HIS A 125 2.75 20.48 -6.67
C HIS A 125 1.37 21.12 -6.81
N ALA A 126 0.57 20.67 -7.79
CA ALA A 126 -0.74 21.26 -8.08
C ALA A 126 -1.77 21.05 -6.95
N LEU A 127 -1.57 20.03 -6.10
CA LEU A 127 -2.38 19.79 -4.91
C LEU A 127 -1.81 20.42 -3.64
N ASN A 128 -0.59 20.96 -3.70
CA ASN A 128 0.13 21.45 -2.52
C ASN A 128 0.26 20.36 -1.44
N VAL A 129 0.68 19.16 -1.85
CA VAL A 129 0.93 18.02 -0.95
C VAL A 129 2.02 18.40 0.05
N ARG A 130 1.78 18.10 1.33
CA ARG A 130 2.72 18.35 2.42
C ARG A 130 3.22 17.04 3.01
N PHE A 131 4.51 16.99 3.32
CA PHE A 131 5.11 15.88 4.04
C PHE A 131 4.79 15.97 5.55
N SER A 132 4.50 14.83 6.18
CA SER A 132 4.26 14.70 7.63
C SER A 132 5.20 13.67 8.23
N SER A 133 6.14 14.13 9.06
CA SER A 133 6.98 13.24 9.86
C SER A 133 6.14 12.45 10.86
N THR A 134 5.14 13.08 11.48
CA THR A 134 4.27 12.43 12.47
C THR A 134 3.51 11.23 11.89
N ALA A 135 3.03 11.32 10.65
CA ALA A 135 2.39 10.18 9.99
C ALA A 135 3.40 9.09 9.61
N LEU A 136 4.61 9.48 9.19
CA LEU A 136 5.69 8.55 8.88
C LEU A 136 6.18 7.78 10.12
N ASP A 137 6.19 8.43 11.29
CA ASP A 137 6.62 7.84 12.57
C ASP A 137 5.66 6.74 13.07
N MET A 138 4.46 6.63 12.49
CA MET A 138 3.51 5.54 12.79
C MET A 138 3.90 4.21 12.15
N TYR A 139 4.86 4.20 11.22
CA TYR A 139 5.35 2.99 10.56
C TYR A 139 6.59 2.45 11.27
N ASP A 140 6.82 1.15 11.15
CA ASP A 140 8.11 0.54 11.52
C ASP A 140 9.19 0.90 10.50
N ASP A 141 10.46 0.87 10.91
CA ASP A 141 11.58 1.17 10.00
C ASP A 141 11.63 0.21 8.80
N ASP A 142 11.36 -1.08 9.06
CA ASP A 142 11.24 -2.16 8.07
C ASP A 142 10.26 -3.22 8.60
N GLY A 143 8.99 -3.12 8.22
CA GLY A 143 7.91 -3.89 8.82
C GLY A 143 6.72 -4.14 7.89
N SER A 144 5.70 -4.81 8.40
CA SER A 144 4.39 -4.85 7.75
C SER A 144 3.64 -3.55 7.97
N LEU A 145 2.65 -3.26 7.14
CA LEU A 145 1.65 -2.22 7.41
C LEU A 145 1.05 -2.42 8.82
N PRO A 146 1.20 -1.44 9.74
CA PRO A 146 0.64 -1.55 11.08
C PRO A 146 -0.88 -1.73 11.05
N GLY A 147 -1.41 -2.65 11.87
CA GLY A 147 -2.85 -2.94 11.98
C GLY A 147 -3.43 -3.81 10.85
N VAL A 148 -2.64 -4.21 9.85
CA VAL A 148 -3.15 -5.01 8.72
C VAL A 148 -3.69 -6.38 9.14
N ASP A 149 -3.21 -6.91 10.26
CA ASP A 149 -3.66 -8.16 10.86
C ASP A 149 -5.09 -8.08 11.41
N GLU A 150 -5.53 -6.90 11.86
CA GLU A 150 -6.91 -6.64 12.31
C GLU A 150 -7.91 -6.64 11.14
N HIS A 151 -7.42 -6.45 9.91
CA HIS A 151 -8.20 -6.43 8.67
C HIS A 151 -8.22 -7.79 7.95
N VAL A 152 -7.81 -8.86 8.64
CA VAL A 152 -7.85 -10.22 8.13
C VAL A 152 -9.20 -10.89 8.42
N ILE A 153 -9.88 -11.32 7.37
CA ILE A 153 -11.11 -12.12 7.42
C ILE A 153 -10.78 -13.57 7.09
N PHE A 154 -11.10 -14.49 7.98
CA PHE A 154 -10.93 -15.94 7.76
C PHE A 154 -12.13 -16.51 7.02
N ASN A 155 -11.90 -17.03 5.82
CA ASN A 155 -12.92 -17.74 5.04
C ASN A 155 -12.72 -19.25 5.22
N GLN A 156 -13.59 -19.86 6.03
CA GLN A 156 -13.65 -21.31 6.26
C GLN A 156 -14.39 -22.03 5.13
#